data_AF-A0A257H2Q4-F1
#
_entry.id   AF-A0A257H2Q4-F1
#
_cell.length_a   1.000
_cell.length_b   1.000
_cell.length_c   1.000
_cell.angle_alpha   90.00
_cell.angle_beta   90.00
_cell.angle_gamma   90.00
#
_symmetry.space_group_name_H-M   'P 1'
#
loop_
_entity.id
_entity.type
_entity.pdbx_description
1 polymer ?
#
loop_
_entity_poly.entity_id
_entity_poly.type
_entity_poly.pdbx_seq_one_letter_code
_entity_poly.pdbx_strand_id
1 'polypeptide(L)'
;MAVSEVGVGEGEDGHGPIVAGHRQPAPAGLAAAACGTVAPLGAAPRRPLTAVVQRSSAPTITDVAHHAGVSMKTVSRVLNGEPNVQPAMRERVMASVAALKYRPNIFARSLAGSRSYVLGLLYYTTSAAFISGLQQGATARCRELGYHLVVESLEPANPDIPAQLDHLISALRPDGMILAPPMSDDATLLKALADAGMPCVLISPGGAAQALGRVSMDDAHAAQEMTAYLIGLGHRRRHQRDQRKEFEGHSTDYGEIRRTVTKKRGEPPHSCGGGG
;
A
#
# COMPACT_ATOMS: atom_id res chain seq x y z
N MET A 1 46.90 21.00 -38.30
CA MET A 1 46.22 20.13 -39.28
C MET A 1 44.85 19.80 -38.71
N ALA A 2 43.84 20.59 -39.13
CA ALA A 2 42.69 20.13 -39.96
C ALA A 2 41.68 19.33 -39.09
N VAL A 3 40.68 19.94 -38.42
CA VAL A 3 39.46 20.68 -38.85
C VAL A 3 38.50 19.86 -39.73
N SER A 4 37.26 19.65 -39.24
CA SER A 4 35.95 19.77 -39.95
C SER A 4 34.88 19.00 -39.13
N GLU A 5 34.05 19.70 -38.32
CA GLU A 5 32.73 20.28 -38.64
C GLU A 5 31.58 19.25 -38.76
N VAL A 6 30.63 19.32 -37.83
CA VAL A 6 29.27 18.79 -38.00
C VAL A 6 28.36 20.01 -38.15
N GLY A 7 27.84 20.17 -39.37
CA GLY A 7 26.95 21.25 -39.76
C GLY A 7 25.52 21.06 -39.31
N VAL A 8 24.90 22.20 -39.02
CA VAL A 8 23.48 22.45 -38.74
C VAL A 8 22.70 22.44 -40.07
N GLY A 9 21.48 21.93 -40.04
CA GLY A 9 20.46 22.13 -41.07
C GLY A 9 19.07 22.17 -40.44
N GLU A 10 18.44 23.34 -40.47
CA GLU A 10 17.10 23.65 -39.99
C GLU A 10 16.00 23.07 -40.91
N GLY A 11 14.79 22.89 -40.36
CA GLY A 11 13.59 22.49 -41.13
C GLY A 11 12.35 22.24 -40.27
N GLU A 12 11.71 23.34 -39.87
CA GLU A 12 10.26 23.62 -39.78
C GLU A 12 9.25 22.64 -39.10
N ASP A 13 8.60 23.19 -38.07
CA ASP A 13 7.16 23.22 -37.75
C ASP A 13 6.22 22.06 -38.15
N GLY A 14 5.55 21.49 -37.14
CA GLY A 14 4.36 20.66 -37.37
C GLY A 14 3.75 20.05 -36.11
N HIS A 15 2.92 20.82 -35.40
CA HIS A 15 1.94 20.31 -34.45
C HIS A 15 0.96 19.34 -35.15
N GLY A 16 0.77 18.13 -34.59
CA GLY A 16 -0.23 17.17 -35.04
C GLY A 16 -0.88 16.44 -33.85
N PRO A 17 -2.21 16.51 -33.66
CA PRO A 17 -2.90 15.94 -32.50
C PRO A 17 -3.50 14.55 -32.74
N ILE A 18 -3.58 13.82 -31.62
CA ILE A 18 -4.60 12.85 -31.13
C ILE A 18 -5.72 12.49 -32.11
N VAL A 19 -5.82 11.21 -32.49
CA VAL A 19 -6.94 10.64 -33.27
C VAL A 19 -7.87 9.83 -32.37
N ALA A 20 -9.12 10.30 -32.25
CA ALA A 20 -10.27 9.58 -31.72
C ALA A 20 -11.03 8.87 -32.85
N GLY A 21 -11.48 7.64 -32.60
CA GLY A 21 -12.20 6.80 -33.55
C GLY A 21 -13.64 7.26 -33.81
N HIS A 22 -14.02 7.27 -35.08
CA HIS A 22 -15.40 7.44 -35.52
C HIS A 22 -15.98 6.15 -36.13
N ARG A 23 -17.20 5.85 -35.66
CA ARG A 23 -18.14 4.84 -36.14
C ARG A 23 -18.45 5.00 -37.63
N GLN A 24 -18.60 3.88 -38.34
CA GLN A 24 -19.31 3.84 -39.62
C GLN A 24 -20.76 3.35 -39.42
N PRO A 25 -21.74 3.89 -40.18
CA PRO A 25 -23.14 3.48 -40.11
C PRO A 25 -23.49 2.36 -41.11
N ALA A 26 -24.60 1.67 -40.83
CA ALA A 26 -25.18 0.59 -41.63
C ALA A 26 -25.94 1.12 -42.87
N PRO A 27 -26.08 0.31 -43.94
CA PRO A 27 -27.09 0.56 -44.97
C PRO A 27 -28.32 -0.34 -44.79
N ALA A 28 -29.50 0.27 -44.99
CA ALA A 28 -30.77 -0.39 -45.18
C ALA A 28 -31.15 -0.37 -46.68
N GLY A 29 -31.66 -1.48 -47.20
CA GLY A 29 -32.15 -1.58 -48.59
C GLY A 29 -32.72 -2.97 -48.89
N LEU A 30 -34.05 -3.04 -48.97
CA LEU A 30 -34.92 -4.21 -49.01
C LEU A 30 -35.12 -4.73 -50.46
N ALA A 31 -35.15 -6.06 -50.68
CA ALA A 31 -36.10 -6.75 -51.59
C ALA A 31 -35.92 -8.28 -51.53
N ALA A 32 -37.02 -9.01 -51.74
CA ALA A 32 -37.30 -10.38 -51.30
C ALA A 32 -37.31 -11.43 -52.44
N ALA A 33 -37.54 -12.70 -52.03
CA ALA A 33 -37.96 -13.90 -52.78
C ALA A 33 -36.83 -14.73 -53.45
N ALA A 34 -36.76 -16.08 -53.41
CA ALA A 34 -37.62 -17.12 -52.84
C ALA A 34 -36.85 -18.46 -52.70
N CYS A 35 -37.38 -19.31 -51.80
CA CYS A 35 -37.47 -20.79 -51.84
C CYS A 35 -36.20 -21.66 -51.84
N GLY A 36 -35.94 -22.28 -50.68
CA GLY A 36 -35.16 -23.51 -50.53
C GLY A 36 -35.55 -24.20 -49.21
N THR A 37 -36.32 -25.27 -49.30
CA THR A 37 -36.95 -26.01 -48.20
C THR A 37 -35.92 -26.70 -47.30
N VAL A 38 -35.93 -26.42 -45.99
CA VAL A 38 -35.16 -27.17 -44.98
C VAL A 38 -36.15 -27.97 -44.11
N ALA A 39 -35.94 -29.29 -44.04
CA ALA A 39 -36.72 -30.21 -43.20
C ALA A 39 -36.47 -29.94 -41.70
N PRO A 40 -37.49 -30.03 -40.81
CA PRO A 40 -37.29 -29.75 -39.40
C PRO A 40 -36.57 -30.90 -38.68
N LEU A 41 -35.46 -30.56 -38.03
CA LEU A 41 -34.78 -31.40 -37.04
C LEU A 41 -35.71 -31.59 -35.83
N GLY A 42 -36.06 -32.83 -35.51
CA GLY A 42 -36.82 -33.17 -34.30
C GLY A 42 -36.07 -32.72 -33.04
N ALA A 43 -36.66 -31.77 -32.30
CA ALA A 43 -36.13 -31.30 -31.03
C ALA A 43 -36.40 -32.34 -29.93
N ALA A 44 -35.35 -33.04 -29.50
CA ALA A 44 -35.37 -33.86 -28.30
C ALA A 44 -35.67 -33.00 -27.05
N PRO A 45 -36.41 -33.52 -26.06
CA PRO A 45 -36.72 -32.75 -24.85
C PRO A 45 -35.44 -32.45 -24.06
N ARG A 46 -35.11 -31.17 -23.93
CA ARG A 46 -34.02 -30.69 -23.07
C ARG A 46 -34.41 -30.90 -21.61
N ARG A 47 -33.79 -31.89 -20.94
CA ARG A 47 -33.81 -32.01 -19.48
C ARG A 47 -33.22 -30.74 -18.86
N PRO A 48 -33.87 -30.09 -17.88
CA PRO A 48 -33.27 -28.96 -17.19
C PRO A 48 -32.06 -29.45 -16.38
N LEU A 49 -30.88 -28.91 -16.71
CA LEU A 49 -29.65 -29.04 -15.93
C LEU A 49 -29.78 -28.16 -14.67
N THR A 50 -30.58 -28.59 -13.71
CA THR A 50 -30.62 -28.00 -12.37
C THR A 50 -29.66 -28.76 -11.46
N ALA A 51 -28.38 -28.79 -11.81
CA ALA A 51 -27.34 -29.23 -10.88
C ALA A 51 -27.04 -28.05 -9.94
N VAL A 52 -27.76 -27.99 -8.82
CA VAL A 52 -27.38 -27.16 -7.68
C VAL A 52 -26.00 -27.64 -7.25
N VAL A 53 -24.96 -26.86 -7.55
CA VAL A 53 -23.63 -27.06 -6.95
C VAL A 53 -23.80 -26.79 -5.45
N GLN A 54 -24.03 -27.86 -4.69
CA GLN A 54 -23.96 -27.83 -3.24
C GLN A 54 -22.52 -27.47 -2.89
N ARG A 55 -22.26 -26.21 -2.53
CA ARG A 55 -21.00 -25.83 -1.91
C ARG A 55 -20.91 -26.64 -0.62
N SER A 56 -19.99 -27.60 -0.57
CA SER A 56 -19.68 -28.31 0.67
C SER A 56 -19.41 -27.26 1.74
N SER A 57 -20.23 -27.25 2.80
CA SER A 57 -20.11 -26.24 3.84
C SER A 57 -18.72 -26.36 4.45
N ALA A 58 -17.95 -25.28 4.39
CA ALA A 58 -16.68 -25.22 5.08
C ALA A 58 -16.91 -25.58 6.56
N PRO A 59 -16.06 -26.42 7.17
CA PRO A 59 -16.23 -26.82 8.56
C PRO A 59 -16.29 -25.59 9.46
N THR A 60 -17.18 -25.62 10.44
CA THR A 60 -17.45 -24.54 11.36
C THR A 60 -16.76 -24.79 12.71
N ILE A 61 -16.72 -23.77 13.57
CA ILE A 61 -16.17 -23.92 14.93
C ILE A 61 -16.96 -24.97 15.75
N THR A 62 -18.24 -25.15 15.44
CA THR A 62 -19.11 -26.16 16.05
C THR A 62 -18.67 -27.57 15.68
N ASP A 63 -18.28 -27.79 14.43
CA ASP A 63 -17.79 -29.10 13.95
C ASP A 63 -16.48 -29.48 14.63
N VAL A 64 -15.58 -28.50 14.82
CA VAL A 64 -14.34 -28.67 15.59
C VAL A 64 -14.63 -29.00 17.05
N ALA A 65 -15.58 -28.31 17.67
CA ALA A 65 -15.96 -28.56 19.06
C ALA A 65 -16.54 -29.97 19.26
N HIS A 66 -17.39 -30.42 18.33
CA HIS A 66 -17.95 -31.77 18.32
C HIS A 66 -16.85 -32.83 18.12
N HIS A 67 -15.97 -32.65 17.13
CA HIS A 67 -14.87 -33.58 16.87
C HIS A 67 -13.86 -33.67 18.03
N ALA A 68 -13.57 -32.54 18.69
CA ALA A 68 -12.69 -32.49 19.85
C ALA A 68 -13.36 -32.92 21.17
N GLY A 69 -14.69 -33.06 21.22
CA GLY A 69 -15.44 -33.37 22.44
C GLY A 69 -15.32 -32.26 23.50
N VAL A 70 -15.42 -31.00 23.09
CA VAL A 70 -15.35 -29.81 23.97
C VAL A 70 -16.45 -28.81 23.64
N SER A 71 -16.65 -27.82 24.51
CA SER A 71 -17.55 -26.70 24.20
C SER A 71 -16.96 -25.76 23.14
N MET A 72 -17.82 -25.10 22.36
CA MET A 72 -17.42 -24.04 21.41
C MET A 72 -16.59 -22.93 22.09
N LYS A 73 -16.93 -22.58 23.34
CA LYS A 73 -16.20 -21.59 24.14
C LYS A 73 -14.75 -22.04 24.38
N THR A 74 -14.54 -23.32 24.69
CA THR A 74 -13.19 -23.88 24.89
C THR A 74 -12.37 -23.84 23.60
N VAL A 75 -12.97 -24.18 22.45
CA VAL A 75 -12.29 -24.07 21.14
C VAL A 75 -11.88 -22.63 20.86
N SER A 76 -12.79 -21.67 21.08
CA SER A 76 -12.50 -20.25 20.90
C SER A 76 -11.31 -19.79 21.76
N ARG A 77 -11.26 -20.17 23.03
CA ARG A 77 -10.13 -19.86 23.93
C ARG A 77 -8.80 -20.44 23.44
N VAL A 78 -8.82 -21.68 22.96
CA VAL A 78 -7.64 -22.33 22.38
C VAL A 78 -7.16 -21.58 21.15
N LEU A 79 -8.07 -21.27 20.22
CA LEU A 79 -7.76 -20.55 18.97
C LEU A 79 -7.32 -19.10 19.21
N ASN A 80 -7.78 -18.47 20.29
CA ASN A 80 -7.36 -17.14 20.73
C ASN A 80 -6.07 -17.16 21.57
N GLY A 81 -5.52 -18.33 21.90
CA GLY A 81 -4.28 -18.46 22.66
C GLY A 81 -4.40 -18.07 24.14
N GLU A 82 -5.58 -18.13 24.74
CA GLU A 82 -5.77 -17.75 26.15
C GLU A 82 -4.92 -18.63 27.11
N PRO A 83 -4.34 -18.04 28.18
CA PRO A 83 -3.40 -18.74 29.07
C PRO A 83 -4.04 -19.82 29.94
N ASN A 84 -5.35 -19.77 30.18
CA ASN A 84 -6.06 -20.67 31.10
C ASN A 84 -6.54 -21.99 30.45
N VAL A 85 -5.82 -22.51 29.46
CA VAL A 85 -6.18 -23.77 28.80
C VAL A 85 -5.13 -24.84 29.07
N GLN A 86 -5.59 -25.98 29.61
CA GLN A 86 -4.70 -27.11 29.87
C GLN A 86 -4.01 -27.59 28.58
N PRO A 87 -2.71 -27.95 28.63
CA PRO A 87 -1.95 -28.39 27.45
C PRO A 87 -2.62 -29.54 26.67
N ALA A 88 -3.08 -30.58 27.39
CA ALA A 88 -3.79 -31.71 26.79
C ALA A 88 -5.07 -31.29 26.04
N MET A 89 -5.78 -30.28 26.55
CA MET A 89 -6.98 -29.73 25.91
C MET A 89 -6.63 -28.96 24.63
N ARG A 90 -5.54 -28.18 24.67
CA ARG A 90 -5.02 -27.44 23.52
C ARG A 90 -4.61 -28.39 22.40
N GLU A 91 -3.86 -29.43 22.71
CA GLU A 91 -3.42 -30.45 21.74
C GLU A 91 -4.61 -31.14 21.07
N ARG A 92 -5.60 -31.57 21.86
CA ARG A 92 -6.81 -32.21 21.34
C ARG A 92 -7.59 -31.31 20.39
N VAL A 93 -7.74 -30.03 20.72
CA VAL A 93 -8.43 -29.07 19.84
C VAL A 93 -7.62 -28.82 18.56
N MET A 94 -6.30 -28.63 18.66
CA MET A 94 -5.44 -28.39 17.50
C MET A 94 -5.40 -29.60 16.56
N ALA A 95 -5.44 -30.82 17.08
CA ALA A 95 -5.56 -32.03 16.28
C ALA A 95 -6.88 -32.07 15.48
N SER A 96 -8.00 -31.71 16.12
CA SER A 96 -9.30 -31.61 15.44
C SER A 96 -9.33 -30.51 14.37
N VAL A 97 -8.72 -29.36 14.64
CA VAL A 97 -8.59 -28.26 13.67
C VAL A 97 -7.82 -28.73 12.43
N ALA A 98 -6.71 -29.44 12.62
CA ALA A 98 -5.91 -29.98 11.53
C ALA A 98 -6.66 -31.07 10.74
N ALA A 99 -7.33 -32.00 11.43
CA ALA A 99 -8.10 -33.08 10.81
C ALA A 99 -9.24 -32.55 9.92
N LEU A 100 -9.97 -31.55 10.42
CA LEU A 100 -11.07 -30.92 9.69
C LEU A 100 -10.61 -29.84 8.70
N LYS A 101 -9.31 -29.52 8.64
CA LYS A 101 -8.77 -28.38 7.88
C LYS A 101 -9.51 -27.08 8.19
N TYR A 102 -9.96 -26.92 9.43
CA TYR A 102 -10.69 -25.75 9.87
C TYR A 102 -9.77 -24.53 9.84
N ARG A 103 -10.25 -23.44 9.25
CA ARG A 103 -9.57 -22.14 9.29
C ARG A 103 -10.49 -21.13 9.98
N PRO A 104 -10.04 -20.45 11.04
CA PRO A 104 -10.81 -19.42 11.69
C PRO A 104 -11.26 -18.37 10.68
N ASN A 105 -12.57 -18.10 10.64
CA ASN A 105 -13.11 -17.02 9.80
C ASN A 105 -12.98 -15.70 10.57
N ILE A 106 -12.21 -14.77 10.01
CA ILE A 106 -11.89 -13.50 10.63
C ILE A 106 -13.13 -12.61 10.71
N PHE A 107 -14.03 -12.67 9.73
CA PHE A 107 -15.31 -11.94 9.79
C PHE A 107 -16.20 -12.46 10.93
N ALA A 108 -16.22 -13.78 11.15
CA ALA A 108 -16.93 -14.36 12.30
C ALA A 108 -16.27 -13.98 13.63
N ARG A 109 -14.93 -13.88 13.66
CA ARG A 109 -14.17 -13.44 14.83
C ARG A 109 -14.39 -11.96 15.14
N SER A 110 -14.47 -11.12 14.09
CA SER A 110 -14.75 -9.70 14.20
C SER A 110 -16.18 -9.45 14.66
N LEU A 111 -17.17 -10.20 14.16
CA LEU A 111 -18.56 -10.05 14.60
C LEU A 111 -18.77 -10.45 16.07
N ALA A 112 -18.03 -11.44 16.55
CA ALA A 112 -18.09 -11.89 17.95
C ALA A 112 -17.21 -11.04 18.91
N GLY A 113 -16.33 -10.20 18.37
CA GLY A 113 -15.38 -9.38 19.13
C GLY A 113 -15.56 -7.88 18.88
N SER A 114 -14.72 -7.06 19.50
CA SER A 114 -14.65 -5.61 19.25
C SER A 114 -13.53 -5.21 18.28
N ARG A 115 -12.85 -6.19 17.67
CA ARG A 115 -11.69 -5.97 16.80
C ARG A 115 -11.93 -6.50 15.39
N SER A 116 -11.50 -5.76 14.39
CA SER A 116 -11.59 -6.17 12.98
C SER A 116 -10.43 -7.06 12.54
N TYR A 117 -9.30 -7.02 13.24
CA TYR A 117 -8.03 -7.62 12.79
C TYR A 117 -7.57 -7.06 11.43
N VAL A 118 -7.95 -5.82 11.11
CA VAL A 118 -7.55 -5.10 9.91
C VAL A 118 -6.74 -3.87 10.30
N LEU A 119 -5.61 -3.65 9.64
CA LEU A 119 -4.84 -2.41 9.69
C LEU A 119 -4.88 -1.76 8.32
N GLY A 120 -5.03 -0.43 8.28
CA GLY A 120 -4.93 0.35 7.05
C GLY A 120 -3.52 0.88 6.82
N LEU A 121 -3.09 0.96 5.56
CA LEU A 121 -1.91 1.68 5.11
C LEU A 121 -2.35 2.72 4.08
N LEU A 122 -2.21 4.00 4.46
CA LEU A 122 -2.49 5.15 3.60
C LEU A 122 -1.17 5.66 3.03
N TYR A 123 -1.11 5.81 1.71
CA TYR A 123 0.10 6.30 1.04
C TYR A 123 -0.22 7.14 -0.19
N TYR A 124 0.79 7.89 -0.62
CA TYR A 124 0.84 8.53 -1.93
C TYR A 124 2.29 8.74 -2.30
N THR A 125 2.86 7.83 -3.08
CA THR A 125 4.27 7.95 -3.44
C THR A 125 4.52 7.48 -4.85
N THR A 126 5.33 8.25 -5.58
CA THR A 126 5.81 7.92 -6.93
C THR A 126 6.94 6.88 -6.87
N SER A 127 7.52 6.63 -5.69
CA SER A 127 8.61 5.66 -5.52
C SER A 127 8.08 4.26 -5.28
N ALA A 128 8.04 3.45 -6.35
CA ALA A 128 7.64 2.04 -6.28
C ALA A 128 8.51 1.22 -5.31
N ALA A 129 9.81 1.53 -5.21
CA ALA A 129 10.73 0.82 -4.33
C ALA A 129 10.41 1.07 -2.85
N PHE A 130 10.12 2.32 -2.49
CA PHE A 130 9.78 2.69 -1.11
C PHE A 130 8.47 2.01 -0.67
N ILE A 131 7.41 2.13 -1.46
CA ILE A 131 6.11 1.55 -1.09
C ILE A 131 6.16 0.03 -1.05
N SER A 132 6.91 -0.61 -1.96
CA SER A 132 7.07 -2.06 -1.95
C SER A 132 7.75 -2.54 -0.67
N GLY A 133 8.83 -1.88 -0.25
CA GLY A 133 9.51 -2.22 1.01
C GLY A 133 8.59 -2.03 2.22
N LEU A 134 7.83 -0.93 2.26
CA LEU A 134 6.88 -0.64 3.33
C LEU A 134 5.77 -1.69 3.40
N GLN A 135 5.13 -2.00 2.27
CA GLN A 135 4.07 -3.01 2.19
C GLN A 135 4.57 -4.40 2.57
N GLN A 136 5.77 -4.78 2.14
CA GLN A 136 6.38 -6.06 2.51
C GLN A 136 6.58 -6.17 4.02
N GLY A 137 7.19 -5.16 4.64
CA GLY A 137 7.43 -5.12 6.09
C GLY A 137 6.13 -5.12 6.89
N ALA A 138 5.19 -4.24 6.53
CA ALA A 138 3.88 -4.16 7.18
C ALA A 138 3.09 -5.47 7.04
N THR A 139 3.04 -6.06 5.85
CA THR A 139 2.32 -7.31 5.59
C THR A 139 2.94 -8.49 6.36
N ALA A 140 4.27 -8.60 6.38
CA ALA A 140 4.95 -9.65 7.14
C ALA A 140 4.57 -9.58 8.63
N ARG A 141 4.63 -8.38 9.22
CA ARG A 141 4.26 -8.18 10.62
C ARG A 141 2.78 -8.40 10.90
N CYS A 142 1.90 -7.98 10.00
CA CYS A 142 0.46 -8.23 10.11
C CYS A 142 0.18 -9.74 10.15
N ARG A 143 0.81 -10.52 9.26
CA ARG A 143 0.64 -11.98 9.20
C ARG A 143 1.05 -12.68 10.50
N GLU A 144 2.17 -12.26 11.10
CA GLU A 144 2.63 -12.79 12.39
C GLU A 144 1.60 -12.57 13.51
N LEU A 145 0.90 -11.43 13.48
CA LEU A 145 -0.06 -11.03 14.48
C LEU A 145 -1.51 -11.48 14.16
N GLY A 146 -1.72 -12.16 13.03
CA GLY A 146 -3.07 -12.54 12.57
C GLY A 146 -3.91 -11.37 12.08
N TYR A 147 -3.27 -10.27 11.67
CA TYR A 147 -3.86 -9.08 11.09
C TYR A 147 -3.81 -9.13 9.55
N HIS A 148 -4.75 -8.43 8.92
CA HIS A 148 -4.74 -8.13 7.50
C HIS A 148 -4.39 -6.67 7.25
N LEU A 149 -3.59 -6.44 6.21
CA LEU A 149 -3.25 -5.10 5.74
C LEU A 149 -4.17 -4.72 4.58
N VAL A 150 -4.90 -3.62 4.71
CA VAL A 150 -5.61 -2.96 3.62
C VAL A 150 -4.78 -1.75 3.21
N VAL A 151 -4.61 -1.57 1.90
CA VAL A 151 -3.73 -0.56 1.34
C VAL A 151 -4.55 0.38 0.48
N GLU A 152 -4.51 1.68 0.78
CA GLU A 152 -5.26 2.71 0.07
C GLU A 152 -4.32 3.84 -0.36
N SER A 153 -4.44 4.23 -1.62
CA SER A 153 -3.68 5.34 -2.19
C SER A 153 -4.55 6.59 -2.19
N LEU A 154 -4.10 7.66 -1.54
CA LEU A 154 -4.86 8.90 -1.41
C LEU A 154 -4.12 10.06 -2.07
N GLU A 155 -4.74 10.78 -2.98
CA GLU A 155 -4.06 11.90 -3.64
C GLU A 155 -4.08 13.18 -2.75
N PRO A 156 -2.93 13.79 -2.38
CA PRO A 156 -2.82 14.88 -1.39
C PRO A 156 -3.61 16.16 -1.70
N ALA A 157 -4.06 16.33 -2.94
CA ALA A 157 -4.85 17.47 -3.38
C ALA A 157 -6.33 17.13 -3.59
N ASN A 158 -6.74 15.90 -3.25
CA ASN A 158 -8.12 15.47 -3.43
C ASN A 158 -9.01 16.02 -2.29
N PRO A 159 -10.02 16.86 -2.60
CA PRO A 159 -10.93 17.38 -1.59
C PRO A 159 -11.76 16.28 -0.90
N ASP A 160 -11.87 15.10 -1.51
CA ASP A 160 -12.67 13.98 -1.01
C ASP A 160 -11.93 13.08 -0.03
N ILE A 161 -10.68 13.38 0.36
CA ILE A 161 -9.92 12.59 1.35
C ILE A 161 -10.74 12.30 2.62
N PRO A 162 -11.43 13.28 3.26
CA PRO A 162 -12.22 13.01 4.45
C PRO A 162 -13.34 12.00 4.19
N ALA A 163 -14.04 12.13 3.06
CA ALA A 163 -15.11 11.20 2.69
C ALA A 163 -14.60 9.79 2.38
N GLN A 164 -13.44 9.69 1.73
CA GLN A 164 -12.77 8.40 1.48
C GLN A 164 -12.33 7.74 2.78
N LEU A 165 -11.79 8.52 3.72
CA LEU A 165 -11.43 8.03 5.04
C LEU A 165 -12.67 7.55 5.82
N ASP A 166 -13.74 8.34 5.84
CA ASP A 166 -15.00 7.97 6.50
C ASP A 166 -15.58 6.68 5.90
N HIS A 167 -15.52 6.54 4.57
CA HIS A 167 -15.95 5.32 3.89
C HIS A 167 -15.09 4.12 4.31
N LEU A 168 -13.77 4.28 4.35
CA LEU A 168 -12.84 3.22 4.77
C LEU A 168 -13.10 2.81 6.22
N ILE A 169 -13.20 3.77 7.13
CA ILE A 169 -13.41 3.54 8.56
C ILE A 169 -14.77 2.85 8.78
N SER A 170 -15.84 3.32 8.12
CA SER A 170 -17.18 2.74 8.28
C SER A 170 -17.31 1.35 7.66
N ALA A 171 -16.70 1.11 6.49
CA ALA A 171 -16.80 -0.16 5.78
C ALA A 171 -15.95 -1.26 6.41
N LEU A 172 -14.70 -0.95 6.78
CA LEU A 172 -13.70 -1.95 7.21
C LEU A 172 -13.47 -1.96 8.72
N ARG A 173 -13.76 -0.85 9.41
CA ARG A 173 -13.48 -0.63 10.84
C ARG A 173 -12.06 -1.09 11.24
N PRO A 174 -11.01 -0.55 10.60
CA PRO A 174 -9.65 -0.96 10.93
C PRO A 174 -9.37 -0.71 12.42
N ASP A 175 -8.58 -1.59 13.04
CA ASP A 175 -8.13 -1.42 14.43
C ASP A 175 -7.07 -0.30 14.55
N GLY A 176 -6.48 0.11 13.43
CA GLY A 176 -5.52 1.21 13.36
C GLY A 176 -4.99 1.47 11.95
N MET A 177 -4.29 2.60 11.80
CA MET A 177 -3.81 3.12 10.51
C MET A 177 -2.30 3.37 10.51
N ILE A 178 -1.66 3.13 9.37
CA ILE A 178 -0.27 3.47 9.08
C ILE A 178 -0.27 4.53 7.99
N LEU A 179 0.39 5.65 8.21
CA LEU A 179 0.46 6.76 7.25
C LEU A 179 1.88 6.89 6.73
N ALA A 180 2.05 6.73 5.42
CA ALA A 180 3.31 6.98 4.73
C ALA A 180 3.39 8.44 4.25
N PRO A 181 4.59 9.02 4.05
CA PRO A 181 4.71 10.33 3.45
C PRO A 181 4.06 10.38 2.06
N PRO A 182 3.43 11.51 1.68
CA PRO A 182 3.24 12.74 2.46
C PRO A 182 2.01 12.69 3.40
N MET A 183 1.22 11.62 3.42
CA MET A 183 0.01 11.49 4.26
C MET A 183 0.32 11.63 5.75
N SER A 184 1.52 11.22 6.17
CA SER A 184 2.01 11.38 7.54
C SER A 184 2.09 12.83 8.02
N ASP A 185 2.10 13.81 7.11
CA ASP A 185 2.21 15.25 7.42
C ASP A 185 0.93 16.03 7.08
N ASP A 186 -0.12 15.37 6.56
CA ASP A 186 -1.37 16.03 6.21
C ASP A 186 -2.20 16.34 7.47
N ALA A 187 -2.22 17.61 7.87
CA ALA A 187 -2.93 18.06 9.07
C ALA A 187 -4.44 17.80 9.02
N THR A 188 -5.06 17.84 7.84
CA THR A 188 -6.49 17.58 7.67
C THR A 188 -6.80 16.11 7.91
N LEU A 189 -5.97 15.23 7.32
CA LEU A 189 -6.09 13.79 7.49
C LEU A 189 -5.84 13.37 8.95
N LEU A 190 -4.79 13.90 9.58
CA LEU A 190 -4.47 13.61 10.98
C LEU A 190 -5.59 14.06 11.93
N LYS A 191 -6.19 15.23 11.66
CA LYS A 191 -7.33 15.70 12.45
C LYS A 191 -8.55 14.79 12.27
N ALA A 192 -8.88 14.40 11.04
CA ALA A 192 -10.01 13.52 10.77
C ALA A 192 -9.85 12.14 11.47
N LEU A 193 -8.64 11.58 11.46
CA LEU A 193 -8.33 10.35 12.20
C LEU A 193 -8.46 10.53 13.71
N ALA A 194 -8.00 11.65 14.25
CA ALA A 194 -8.11 11.95 15.68
C ALA A 194 -9.58 12.14 16.11
N ASP A 195 -10.37 12.87 15.34
CA ASP A 195 -11.80 13.11 15.59
C ASP A 195 -12.61 11.79 15.51
N ALA A 196 -12.19 10.86 14.64
CA ALA A 196 -12.74 9.51 14.55
C ALA A 196 -12.27 8.55 15.67
N GLY A 197 -11.36 9.00 16.56
CA GLY A 197 -10.75 8.15 17.60
C GLY A 197 -9.92 7.00 17.04
N MET A 198 -9.41 7.13 15.82
CA MET A 198 -8.68 6.09 15.10
C MET A 198 -7.19 6.10 15.48
N PRO A 199 -6.66 5.03 16.09
CA PRO A 199 -5.23 4.94 16.38
C PRO A 199 -4.41 4.95 15.07
N CYS A 200 -3.34 5.74 15.03
CA CYS A 200 -2.47 5.80 13.87
C CYS A 200 -0.98 5.89 14.20
N VAL A 201 -0.15 5.44 13.26
CA VAL A 201 1.31 5.50 13.30
C VAL A 201 1.83 6.18 12.03
N LEU A 202 2.76 7.11 12.20
CA LEU A 202 3.34 7.92 11.14
C LEU A 202 4.71 7.36 10.72
N ILE A 203 4.93 7.20 9.42
CA ILE A 203 6.23 6.83 8.86
C ILE A 203 6.93 8.10 8.37
N SER A 204 8.16 8.33 8.81
CA SER A 204 9.02 9.47 8.45
C SER A 204 8.28 10.82 8.36
N PRO A 205 7.52 11.24 9.39
CA PRO A 205 6.85 12.54 9.36
C PRO A 205 7.90 13.68 9.33
N GLY A 206 7.71 14.64 8.43
CA GLY A 206 8.50 15.87 8.38
C GLY A 206 8.04 16.96 9.36
N GLY A 207 6.83 16.83 9.94
CA GLY A 207 6.17 17.82 10.80
C GLY A 207 6.14 17.50 12.31
N ALA A 208 5.64 18.47 13.09
CA ALA A 208 5.62 18.46 14.56
C ALA A 208 4.48 17.63 15.19
N ALA A 209 4.05 16.54 14.56
CA ALA A 209 3.05 15.63 15.14
C ALA A 209 3.67 14.79 16.28
N GLN A 210 3.97 15.44 17.41
CA GLN A 210 4.68 14.84 18.55
C GLN A 210 3.81 13.87 19.36
N ALA A 211 2.48 13.96 19.25
CA ALA A 211 1.54 13.19 20.07
C ALA A 211 1.19 11.80 19.50
N LEU A 212 1.63 11.48 18.28
CA LEU A 212 1.31 10.22 17.60
C LEU A 212 2.52 9.29 17.57
N GLY A 213 2.26 7.98 17.50
CA GLY A 213 3.32 6.99 17.29
C GLY A 213 4.04 7.28 15.98
N ARG A 214 5.38 7.34 15.99
CA ARG A 214 6.16 7.64 14.80
C ARG A 214 7.33 6.68 14.62
N VAL A 215 7.66 6.39 13.37
CA VAL A 215 8.83 5.62 12.96
C VAL A 215 9.57 6.46 11.93
N SER A 216 10.76 6.95 12.26
CA SER A 216 11.59 7.76 11.38
C SER A 216 13.06 7.38 11.50
N MET A 217 13.84 7.70 10.47
CA MET A 217 15.30 7.70 10.54
C MET A 217 15.82 9.14 10.59
N ASP A 218 17.08 9.32 10.99
CA ASP A 218 17.72 10.63 10.94
C ASP A 218 18.18 10.93 9.51
N ASP A 219 17.23 11.41 8.69
CA ASP A 219 17.45 11.72 7.28
C ASP A 219 18.54 12.79 7.11
N ALA A 220 18.61 13.75 8.03
CA ALA A 220 19.59 14.83 8.00
C ALA A 220 21.00 14.30 8.24
N HIS A 221 21.17 13.45 9.25
CA HIS A 221 22.43 12.79 9.54
C HIS A 221 22.84 11.84 8.41
N ALA A 222 21.93 11.02 7.89
CA ALA A 222 22.22 10.13 6.76
C ALA A 222 22.67 10.92 5.52
N ALA A 223 22.00 12.03 5.20
CA ALA A 223 22.40 12.92 4.11
C ALA A 223 23.77 13.56 4.36
N GLN A 224 24.06 13.93 5.62
CA GLN A 224 25.36 14.45 6.01
C GLN A 224 26.48 13.43 5.82
N GLU A 225 26.29 12.20 6.28
CA GLU A 225 27.27 11.10 6.14
C GLU A 225 27.53 10.78 4.67
N MET A 226 26.48 10.62 3.86
CA MET A 226 26.62 10.41 2.42
C MET A 226 27.37 11.54 1.74
N THR A 227 27.05 12.79 2.09
CA THR A 227 27.72 13.97 1.53
C THR A 227 29.18 14.04 1.94
N ALA A 228 29.49 13.78 3.21
CA ALA A 228 30.85 13.77 3.73
C ALA A 228 31.70 12.69 3.03
N TYR A 229 31.13 11.51 2.81
CA TYR A 229 31.77 10.42 2.07
C TYR A 229 32.09 10.81 0.62
N LEU A 230 31.13 11.38 -0.11
CA LEU A 230 31.34 11.84 -1.49
C LEU A 230 32.39 12.96 -1.58
N ILE A 231 32.41 13.88 -0.62
CA ILE A 231 33.45 14.92 -0.53
C ILE A 231 34.82 14.27 -0.28
N GLY A 232 34.88 13.26 0.59
CA GLY A 232 36.10 12.48 0.86
C GLY A 232 36.67 11.80 -0.39
N LEU A 233 35.80 11.37 -1.31
CA LEU A 233 36.17 10.81 -2.61
C LEU A 233 36.60 11.86 -3.66
N GLY A 234 36.58 13.15 -3.31
CA GLY A 234 37.02 14.23 -4.20
C GLY A 234 35.94 14.79 -5.13
N HIS A 235 34.66 14.44 -4.93
CA HIS A 235 33.56 15.05 -5.67
C HIS A 235 33.37 16.51 -5.26
N ARG A 236 33.68 17.46 -6.16
CA ARG A 236 33.64 18.92 -5.89
C ARG A 236 32.52 19.68 -6.59
N ARG A 237 31.89 19.10 -7.62
CA ARG A 237 30.78 19.74 -8.37
C ARG A 237 29.46 19.07 -8.03
N ARG A 238 28.49 19.89 -7.60
CA ARG A 238 27.15 19.44 -7.24
C ARG A 238 26.25 19.56 -8.46
N HIS A 239 25.80 18.43 -9.01
CA HIS A 239 24.53 18.40 -9.72
C HIS A 239 23.46 18.10 -8.68
N GLN A 240 22.95 19.14 -8.01
CA GLN A 240 21.67 19.01 -7.32
C GLN A 240 20.62 19.10 -8.43
N ARG A 241 19.99 17.98 -8.79
CA ARG A 241 18.81 18.03 -9.65
C ARG A 241 17.73 18.72 -8.81
N ASP A 242 17.39 19.95 -9.17
CA ASP A 242 16.39 20.73 -8.45
C ASP A 242 15.02 20.09 -8.68
N GLN A 243 14.59 19.23 -7.75
CA GLN A 243 13.23 18.69 -7.72
C GLN A 243 12.25 19.64 -7.00
N ARG A 244 12.59 20.93 -6.86
CA ARG A 244 11.72 21.95 -6.23
C ARG A 244 10.31 22.02 -6.79
N LYS A 245 10.06 21.61 -8.04
CA LYS A 245 8.73 21.71 -8.64
C LYS A 245 7.74 20.61 -8.22
N GLU A 246 8.17 19.57 -7.50
CA GLU A 246 7.27 18.47 -7.05
C GLU A 246 7.00 18.46 -5.53
N PHE A 247 7.68 19.31 -4.75
CA PHE A 247 7.65 19.31 -3.28
C PHE A 247 7.37 20.69 -2.68
N GLU A 248 6.56 21.51 -3.34
CA GLU A 248 6.17 22.84 -2.85
C GLU A 248 5.08 22.70 -1.76
N GLY A 249 5.52 22.27 -0.57
CA GLY A 249 4.69 22.11 0.62
C GLY A 249 5.48 21.70 1.88
N HIS A 250 6.63 21.04 1.71
CA HIS A 250 7.45 20.58 2.83
C HIS A 250 8.55 21.59 3.17
N SER A 251 8.19 22.56 4.01
CA SER A 251 9.13 23.36 4.78
C SER A 251 9.75 22.52 5.90
N THR A 252 10.61 21.56 5.56
CA THR A 252 11.48 20.88 6.54
C THR A 252 12.93 20.90 6.09
N ASP A 253 13.73 21.60 6.90
CA ASP A 253 15.18 21.67 7.06
C ASP A 253 16.16 21.09 6.01
N TYR A 254 16.06 21.50 4.75
CA TYR A 254 17.21 21.44 3.82
C TYR A 254 18.33 22.45 4.19
N GLY A 255 18.17 23.19 5.29
CA GLY A 255 19.12 24.19 5.78
C GLY A 255 20.41 23.57 6.31
N GLU A 256 20.33 22.42 6.99
CA GLU A 256 21.49 21.78 7.61
C GLU A 256 22.45 21.13 6.61
N ILE A 257 21.95 20.52 5.53
CA ILE A 257 22.80 20.02 4.43
C ILE A 257 23.56 21.21 3.80
N ARG A 258 22.89 22.36 3.63
CA ARG A 258 23.54 23.58 3.13
C ARG A 258 24.59 24.12 4.11
N ARG A 259 24.31 24.10 5.43
CA ARG A 259 25.21 24.57 6.49
C ARG A 259 26.46 23.69 6.67
N THR A 260 26.33 22.36 6.61
CA THR A 260 27.49 21.46 6.75
C THR A 260 28.46 21.63 5.58
N VAL A 261 27.93 21.88 4.38
CA VAL A 261 28.77 22.10 3.20
C VAL A 261 29.37 23.53 3.16
N THR A 262 28.76 24.53 3.81
CA THR A 262 29.38 25.87 3.95
C THR A 262 30.38 25.95 5.11
N LYS A 263 30.17 25.22 6.22
CA LYS A 263 31.04 25.25 7.40
C LYS A 263 32.46 24.73 7.11
N LYS A 264 32.60 23.71 6.24
CA LYS A 264 33.90 23.16 5.82
C LYS A 264 34.69 24.04 4.82
N ARG A 265 34.16 25.21 4.42
CA ARG A 265 34.89 26.21 3.60
C ARG A 265 35.63 27.26 4.43
N GLY A 266 35.43 27.31 5.75
CA GLY A 266 35.94 28.38 6.62
C GLY A 266 37.18 28.04 7.46
N GLU A 267 37.67 26.80 7.44
CA GLU A 267 38.87 26.43 8.20
C GLU A 267 40.13 26.61 7.33
N PRO A 268 41.08 27.50 7.71
CA PRO A 268 42.35 27.61 7.02
C PRO A 268 43.18 26.33 7.24
N PRO A 269 44.03 25.94 6.27
CA PRO A 269 44.86 24.76 6.42
C PRO A 269 45.84 24.94 7.58
N HIS A 270 45.87 23.96 8.50
CA HIS A 270 46.90 23.82 9.51
C HIS A 270 48.29 23.88 8.86
N SER A 271 49.07 24.90 9.23
CA SER A 271 50.47 25.02 8.85
C SER A 271 51.29 23.92 9.54
N CYS A 272 51.79 22.96 8.75
CA CYS A 272 52.86 22.08 9.19
C CYS A 272 54.15 22.90 9.29
N GLY A 273 54.69 23.04 10.51
CA GLY A 273 56.03 23.57 10.74
C GLY A 273 57.08 22.60 10.21
N GLY A 274 57.86 23.05 9.23
CA GLY A 274 59.09 22.38 8.81
C GLY A 274 60.25 22.78 9.73
N GLY A 275 60.97 21.79 10.23
CA GLY A 275 62.21 21.99 10.97
C GLY A 275 63.36 22.46 10.08
N GLY A 276 64.22 23.28 10.69
CA GLY A 276 65.52 23.73 10.23
C GLY A 276 66.18 24.47 11.39
#